data_AF-A0A5E3X4B1-F1
#
_entry.id   AF-A0A5E3X4B1-F1
#
_cell.length_a   1.000
_cell.length_b   1.000
_cell.length_c   1.000
_cell.angle_alpha   90.00
_cell.angle_beta   90.00
_cell.angle_gamma   90.00
#
_symmetry.space_group_name_H-M   'P 1'
#
loop_
_entity.id
_entity.type
_entity.pdbx_description
1 polymer ?
#
loop_
_entity_poly.entity_id
_entity_poly.type
_entity_poly.pdbx_seq_one_letter_code
_entity_poly.pdbx_strand_id
1 'polypeptide(L)'
;MVRQQVLSRLQADAISNILSSEFHDIVMELDPAFTIGFVAVRAWVSDRVRAILAEDPHFRTRDVEENINVYKRVLDRKFRNRYIRLHSAHDAANAANEAFQPAAEP
;
A
#
# COMPACT_ATOMS: atom_id res chain seq x y z
N MET A 1 5.88 -7.20 -23.40
CA MET A 1 4.52 -6.81 -22.95
C MET A 1 4.59 -5.44 -22.30
N VAL A 2 4.08 -4.41 -22.97
CA VAL A 2 3.94 -3.08 -22.37
C VAL A 2 2.92 -3.21 -21.23
N ARG A 3 3.33 -2.92 -19.99
CA ARG A 3 2.39 -2.81 -18.87
C ARG A 3 1.49 -1.61 -19.17
N GLN A 4 0.33 -1.83 -19.79
CA GLN A 4 -0.68 -0.79 -19.93
C GLN A 4 -0.94 -0.22 -18.53
N GLN A 5 -0.66 1.07 -18.37
CA GLN A 5 -1.02 1.79 -17.16
C GLN A 5 -2.53 1.92 -17.16
N VAL A 6 -3.19 1.06 -16.36
CA VAL A 6 -4.65 1.09 -16.17
C VAL A 6 -5.08 2.37 -15.46
N LEU A 7 -4.21 2.95 -14.62
CA LEU A 7 -4.49 4.22 -13.96
C LEU A 7 -4.01 5.39 -14.82
N SER A 8 -4.85 6.40 -14.97
CA SER A 8 -4.44 7.71 -15.45
C SER A 8 -3.42 8.35 -14.49
N ARG A 9 -2.71 9.38 -14.95
CA ARG A 9 -1.75 10.11 -14.10
C ARG A 9 -2.41 10.65 -12.83
N LEU A 10 -3.58 11.27 -12.95
CA LEU A 10 -4.30 11.83 -11.80
C LEU A 10 -4.74 10.76 -10.81
N GLN A 11 -5.24 9.61 -11.30
CA GLN A 11 -5.56 8.47 -10.46
C GLN A 11 -4.31 7.91 -9.76
N ALA A 12 -3.18 7.82 -10.47
CA ALA A 12 -1.93 7.34 -9.90
C ALA A 12 -1.40 8.27 -8.81
N ASP A 13 -1.47 9.59 -9.03
CA ASP A 13 -1.05 10.61 -8.06
C ASP A 13 -1.94 10.58 -6.81
N ALA A 14 -3.27 10.49 -6.98
CA ALA A 14 -4.22 10.36 -5.88
C ALA A 14 -3.93 9.12 -5.01
N ILE A 15 -3.71 7.96 -5.64
CA ILE A 15 -3.36 6.73 -4.92
C ILE A 15 -1.98 6.85 -4.25
N SER A 16 -1.02 7.49 -4.91
CA SER A 16 0.31 7.70 -4.32
C SER A 16 0.22 8.49 -3.02
N ASN A 17 -0.60 9.54 -3.00
CA ASN A 17 -0.83 10.35 -1.80
C ASN A 17 -1.41 9.49 -0.67
N ILE A 18 -2.49 8.75 -0.91
CA ILE A 18 -3.12 7.86 0.09
C ILE A 18 -2.10 6.83 0.63
N LEU A 19 -1.29 6.25 -0.25
CA LEU A 19 -0.26 5.28 0.14
C LEU A 19 0.86 5.87 1.01
N SER A 20 1.11 7.17 0.89
CA SER A 20 2.13 7.87 1.68
C SER A 20 1.59 8.50 2.97
N SER A 21 0.36 9.03 2.96
CA SER A 21 -0.18 9.83 4.07
C SER A 21 -1.11 9.08 5.00
N GLU A 22 -1.81 8.05 4.51
CA GLU A 22 -2.79 7.31 5.32
C GLU A 22 -2.33 5.88 5.55
N PHE A 23 -1.94 5.20 4.47
CA PHE A 23 -1.70 3.76 4.54
C PHE A 23 -0.49 3.40 5.39
N HIS A 24 0.53 4.27 5.46
CA HIS A 24 1.70 4.03 6.31
C HIS A 24 1.30 3.94 7.78
N ASP A 25 0.54 4.92 8.26
CA ASP A 25 0.10 5.00 9.65
C ASP A 25 -0.78 3.81 10.03
N ILE A 26 -1.69 3.42 9.13
CA ILE A 26 -2.53 2.23 9.32
C ILE A 26 -1.71 0.94 9.41
N VAL A 27 -0.65 0.81 8.61
CA VAL A 27 0.25 -0.35 8.72
C VAL A 27 0.98 -0.36 10.06
N MET A 28 1.47 0.80 10.52
CA MET A 28 2.13 0.92 11.82
C MET A 28 1.18 0.65 13.00
N GLU A 29 -0.10 1.00 12.86
CA GLU A 29 -1.11 0.74 13.88
C GLU A 29 -1.51 -0.75 13.94
N LEU A 30 -1.74 -1.37 12.79
CA LEU A 30 -2.32 -2.72 12.71
C LEU A 30 -1.29 -3.86 12.67
N ASP A 31 -0.08 -3.61 12.15
CA ASP A 31 1.01 -4.60 12.14
C ASP A 31 2.37 -3.90 12.33
N PRO A 32 2.63 -3.29 13.50
CA PRO A 32 3.85 -2.50 13.76
C PRO A 32 5.15 -3.29 13.54
N ALA A 33 5.12 -4.60 13.80
CA ALA A 33 6.27 -5.49 13.69
C ALA A 33 6.27 -6.33 12.39
N PHE A 34 5.31 -6.08 11.47
CA PHE A 34 5.16 -6.81 10.21
C PHE A 34 5.04 -8.35 10.34
N THR A 35 4.49 -8.84 11.45
CA THR A 35 4.44 -10.28 11.76
C THR A 35 3.25 -11.00 11.12
N ILE A 36 2.12 -10.30 10.98
CA ILE A 36 0.86 -10.88 10.48
C ILE A 36 0.85 -10.85 8.94
N GLY A 37 1.51 -9.85 8.36
CA GLY A 37 1.53 -9.64 6.92
C GLY A 37 0.32 -8.84 6.43
N PHE A 38 0.14 -8.79 5.12
CA PHE A 38 -0.90 -7.97 4.47
C PHE A 38 -2.34 -8.29 4.93
N VAL A 39 -2.57 -9.46 5.55
CA VAL A 39 -3.86 -9.82 6.15
C VAL A 39 -4.28 -8.82 7.22
N ALA A 40 -3.35 -8.27 8.02
CA ALA A 40 -3.66 -7.32 9.09
C ALA A 40 -4.38 -6.07 8.57
N VAL A 41 -3.98 -5.57 7.41
CA VAL A 41 -4.53 -4.33 6.81
C VAL A 41 -5.61 -4.60 5.75
N ARG A 42 -5.92 -5.86 5.45
CA ARG A 42 -6.78 -6.24 4.31
C ARG A 42 -8.19 -5.67 4.40
N ALA A 43 -8.79 -5.68 5.60
CA ALA A 43 -10.12 -5.14 5.82
C ALA A 43 -10.16 -3.64 5.52
N TRP A 44 -9.23 -2.88 6.10
CA TRP A 44 -9.08 -1.46 5.86
C TRP A 44 -8.84 -1.15 4.37
N VAL A 45 -7.94 -1.88 3.70
CA VAL A 45 -7.67 -1.70 2.26
C VAL A 45 -8.93 -1.93 1.43
N SER A 46 -9.69 -2.99 1.74
CA SER A 46 -10.95 -3.30 1.03
C SER A 46 -11.95 -2.15 1.13
N ASP A 47 -12.14 -1.60 2.33
CA ASP A 47 -13.06 -0.49 2.55
C ASP A 47 -12.54 0.81 1.93
N ARG A 48 -11.24 1.10 2.02
CA ARG A 48 -10.66 2.29 1.39
C ARG A 48 -10.73 2.22 -0.13
N VAL A 49 -10.50 1.06 -0.74
CA VAL A 49 -10.67 0.86 -2.19
C VAL A 49 -12.13 1.10 -2.59
N ARG A 50 -13.09 0.64 -1.78
CA ARG A 50 -14.52 0.93 -2.03
C ARG A 50 -14.80 2.44 -1.97
N ALA A 51 -14.27 3.13 -0.95
CA ALA A 51 -14.42 4.58 -0.80
C ALA A 51 -13.80 5.35 -1.97
N ILE A 52 -12.57 5.04 -2.38
CA ILE A 52 -11.90 5.67 -3.53
C ILE A 52 -12.75 5.58 -4.79
N LEU A 53 -13.26 4.37 -5.10
CA LEU A 53 -14.07 4.16 -6.30
C LEU A 53 -15.44 4.86 -6.25
N ALA A 54 -15.96 5.15 -5.05
CA ALA A 54 -17.25 5.81 -4.86
C ALA A 54 -17.14 7.34 -4.77
N GLU A 55 -16.05 7.85 -4.20
CA GLU A 55 -15.92 9.25 -3.78
C GLU A 55 -14.96 10.05 -4.65
N ASP A 56 -13.85 9.47 -5.12
CA ASP A 56 -12.84 10.21 -5.87
C ASP A 56 -13.33 10.52 -7.29
N PRO A 57 -13.43 11.81 -7.69
CA PRO A 57 -13.92 12.20 -9.01
C PRO A 57 -13.15 11.57 -10.18
N HIS A 58 -11.86 11.27 -10.01
CA HIS A 58 -11.03 10.67 -11.05
C HIS A 58 -11.35 9.18 -11.26
N PHE A 59 -12.02 8.54 -10.31
CA PHE A 59 -12.47 7.15 -10.41
C PHE A 59 -13.95 7.03 -10.77
N ARG A 60 -14.71 8.14 -10.78
CA ARG A 60 -16.13 8.17 -11.18
C ARG A 60 -16.29 8.41 -12.68
N THR A 61 -15.55 7.66 -13.49
CA THR A 61 -15.65 7.72 -14.96
C THR A 61 -16.34 6.48 -15.49
N ARG A 62 -16.99 6.61 -16.66
CA ARG A 62 -17.64 5.47 -17.33
C ARG A 62 -16.69 4.30 -17.56
N ASP A 63 -15.43 4.58 -17.93
CA ASP A 63 -14.40 3.55 -18.10
C ASP A 63 -14.14 2.75 -16.81
N VAL A 64 -14.08 3.44 -15.67
CA VAL A 64 -13.87 2.79 -14.36
C VAL A 64 -15.09 1.97 -13.96
N GLU A 65 -16.30 2.49 -14.21
CA GLU A 65 -17.55 1.77 -13.91
C GLU A 65 -17.66 0.47 -14.73
N GLU A 66 -17.40 0.54 -16.03
CA GLU A 66 -17.41 -0.63 -16.94
C GLU A 66 -16.30 -1.64 -16.59
N ASN A 67 -15.18 -1.17 -16.02
CA ASN A 67 -14.01 -1.99 -15.69
C ASN A 67 -13.74 -2.12 -14.17
N ILE A 68 -14.76 -1.98 -13.33
CA ILE A 68 -14.57 -1.80 -11.86
C ILE A 68 -13.74 -2.91 -11.20
N ASN A 69 -13.89 -4.15 -11.66
CA ASN A 69 -13.13 -5.29 -11.14
C ASN A 69 -11.64 -5.27 -11.52
N VAL A 70 -11.29 -4.63 -12.63
CA VAL A 70 -9.90 -4.40 -13.04
C VAL A 70 -9.29 -3.33 -12.13
N TYR A 71 -9.99 -2.21 -11.95
CA TYR A 71 -9.55 -1.12 -11.08
C TYR A 71 -9.38 -1.59 -9.63
N LYS A 72 -10.34 -2.32 -9.05
CA LYS A 72 -10.21 -2.93 -7.71
C LYS A 72 -8.94 -3.76 -7.57
N ARG A 73 -8.64 -4.62 -8.55
CA ARG A 73 -7.42 -5.46 -8.54
C ARG A 73 -6.14 -4.64 -8.66
N VAL A 74 -6.15 -3.59 -9.48
CA VAL A 74 -5.00 -2.69 -9.63
C VAL A 74 -4.74 -1.93 -8.33
N LEU A 75 -5.78 -1.42 -7.68
CA LEU A 75 -5.68 -0.73 -6.40
C LEU A 75 -5.18 -1.66 -5.29
N ASP A 76 -5.78 -2.84 -5.11
CA ASP A 76 -5.32 -3.84 -4.12
C ASP A 76 -3.83 -4.16 -4.30
N ARG A 77 -3.39 -4.36 -5.55
CA ARG A 77 -1.98 -4.60 -5.88
C ARG A 77 -1.08 -3.43 -5.48
N LYS A 78 -1.54 -2.17 -5.63
CA LYS A 78 -0.75 -0.99 -5.22
C LYS A 78 -0.56 -0.95 -3.71
N PHE A 79 -1.62 -1.19 -2.93
CA PHE A 79 -1.54 -1.30 -1.47
C PHE A 79 -0.61 -2.45 -1.05
N ARG A 80 -0.78 -3.64 -1.62
CA ARG A 80 0.09 -4.79 -1.32
C ARG A 80 1.57 -4.51 -1.64
N ASN A 81 1.86 -3.92 -2.79
CA ASN A 81 3.23 -3.56 -3.14
C ASN A 81 3.82 -2.48 -2.22
N ARG A 82 3.00 -1.56 -1.71
CA ARG A 82 3.45 -0.59 -0.70
C ARG A 82 3.76 -1.28 0.62
N TYR A 83 2.88 -2.18 1.08
CA TYR A 83 3.10 -2.97 2.28
C TYR A 83 4.41 -3.75 2.22
N ILE A 84 4.65 -4.49 1.13
CA ILE A 84 5.89 -5.27 0.94
C ILE A 84 7.12 -4.36 1.03
N ARG A 85 7.07 -3.16 0.42
CA ARG A 85 8.18 -2.20 0.51
C ARG A 85 8.42 -1.67 1.92
N LEU A 86 7.36 -1.43 2.69
CA LEU A 86 7.48 -1.01 4.09
C LEU A 86 8.08 -2.13 4.94
N HIS A 87 7.62 -3.38 4.75
CA HIS A 87 8.15 -4.55 5.44
C HIS A 87 9.65 -4.74 5.14
N SER A 88 10.04 -4.75 3.86
CA SER A 88 11.46 -4.89 3.50
C SER A 88 12.33 -3.75 4.05
N ALA A 89 11.80 -2.54 4.16
CA ALA A 89 12.53 -1.42 4.77
C ALA A 89 12.68 -1.59 6.29
N HIS A 90 11.65 -2.09 6.95
CA HIS A 90 11.68 -2.40 8.39
C HIS A 90 12.70 -3.51 8.69
N ASP A 91 12.71 -4.59 7.91
CA ASP A 91 13.68 -5.68 8.09
C ASP A 91 15.12 -5.20 7.88
N ALA A 92 15.35 -4.37 6.86
CA ALA A 92 16.66 -3.79 6.60
C ALA A 92 17.12 -2.87 7.75
N ALA A 93 16.21 -2.09 8.33
CA ALA A 93 16.52 -1.24 9.48
C ALA A 93 16.87 -2.07 10.73
N ASN A 94 16.15 -3.15 10.99
CA ASN A 94 16.43 -4.05 12.11
C ASN A 94 17.79 -4.76 11.94
N ALA A 95 18.08 -5.28 10.75
CA ALA A 95 19.37 -5.90 10.46
C ALA A 95 20.54 -4.90 10.62
N ALA A 96 20.35 -3.64 10.22
CA ALA A 96 21.36 -2.60 10.40
C ALA A 96 21.60 -2.27 11.88
N ASN A 97 20.54 -2.25 12.70
CA ASN A 97 20.64 -2.02 14.14
C ASN A 97 21.38 -3.16 14.86
N GLU A 98 21.13 -4.41 14.47
CA GLU A 98 21.84 -5.58 15.02
C GLU A 98 23.32 -5.56 14.66
N ALA A 99 23.67 -5.21 13.42
CA ALA A 99 25.06 -5.16 12.96
C ALA A 99 25.90 -4.05 13.64
N PHE A 100 25.25 -3.04 14.23
CA PHE A 100 25.91 -1.90 14.86
C PHE A 100 26.00 -1.99 16.39
N GLN A 101 25.51 -3.06 17.03
CA GLN A 101 25.73 -3.26 18.47
C GLN A 101 27.21 -3.66 18.69
N PRO A 102 28.06 -2.77 19.26
CA PRO A 102 29.42 -3.18 19.63
C PRO A 102 29.30 -4.27 20.68
N ALA A 103 30.11 -5.33 20.53
CA ALA A 103 30.22 -6.38 21.54
C ALA A 103 30.41 -5.70 22.90
N ALA A 104 29.42 -5.82 23.78
CA ALA A 104 29.54 -5.37 25.15
C ALA A 104 30.77 -6.10 25.71
N GLU A 105 31.86 -5.34 25.93
CA GLU A 105 33.08 -5.90 26.50
C GLU A 105 32.76 -6.48 27.88
N PRO A 106 33.25 -7.69 28.18
CA PRO A 106 32.96 -8.43 29.42
C PRO A 106 33.57 -7.79 30.68
#